data_AF-A0A938KXB6-F1
#
_entry.id   AF-A0A938KXB6-F1
#
_cell.length_a   1.000
_cell.length_b   1.000
_cell.length_c   1.000
_cell.angle_alpha   90.00
_cell.angle_beta   90.00
_cell.angle_gamma   90.00
#
_symmetry.space_group_name_H-M   'P 1'
#
loop_
_entity.id
_entity.type
_entity.pdbx_description
1 polymer ?
#
loop_
_entity_poly.entity_id
_entity_poly.type
_entity_poly.pdbx_seq_one_letter_code
_entity_poly.pdbx_strand_id
1 'polypeptide(L)'
;MTYSDPQFWIALLQIIGIDILLAGDNAVVIALAARNLPQKQRTVAIVGGTAGAIGLRIAFATVIVYLMTVPYLKLVGAVLLFWVAIKLLVPEEGGVDEEGKIKAGTTIWSAMWTIVVADAVMSLDNVIGIAAAAKDNVTLIVLGLLISIPLVVLGSTMLLKLLDRYPILITLGGGLLGWIAGGIAVVDPAIAQYTQPHQPMIHYVAAVAGTVFVVALGKFLVRRRDHRRKIESVASEHHGASGS
;
A
#
# COMPACT_ATOMS: atom_id res chain seq x y z
N MET A 1 -18.97 1.89 14.98
CA MET A 1 -19.65 2.49 13.81
C MET A 1 -20.75 1.56 13.36
N THR A 2 -21.93 2.10 13.08
CA THR A 2 -23.07 1.37 12.50
C THR A 2 -23.11 1.56 10.99
N TYR A 3 -23.77 0.65 10.26
CA TYR A 3 -23.86 0.67 8.78
C TYR A 3 -24.52 1.93 8.19
N SER A 4 -25.26 2.68 9.02
CA SER A 4 -25.95 3.92 8.65
C SER A 4 -25.06 5.17 8.74
N ASP A 5 -23.85 5.06 9.27
CA ASP A 5 -22.92 6.18 9.44
C ASP A 5 -22.14 6.44 8.12
N PRO A 6 -22.18 7.65 7.53
CA PRO A 6 -21.35 8.00 6.37
C PRO A 6 -19.86 7.70 6.57
N GLN A 7 -19.36 7.80 7.80
CA GLN A 7 -17.97 7.53 8.13
C GLN A 7 -17.58 6.06 7.89
N PHE A 8 -18.52 5.13 8.03
CA PHE A 8 -18.30 3.70 7.75
C PHE A 8 -17.98 3.47 6.28
N TRP A 9 -18.77 4.07 5.39
CA TRP A 9 -18.58 3.94 3.94
C TRP A 9 -17.32 4.63 3.45
N ILE A 10 -16.98 5.78 4.03
CA ILE A 10 -15.72 6.48 3.75
C ILE A 10 -14.52 5.62 4.16
N ALA A 11 -14.55 5.03 5.36
CA ALA A 11 -13.49 4.13 5.83
C ALA A 11 -13.38 2.86 4.97
N LEU A 12 -14.50 2.28 4.54
CA LEU A 12 -14.52 1.13 3.64
C LEU A 12 -13.89 1.46 2.28
N LEU A 13 -14.28 2.60 1.68
CA LEU A 13 -13.68 3.07 0.44
C LEU A 13 -12.19 3.40 0.58
N GLN A 14 -11.77 3.91 1.75
CA GLN A 14 -10.36 4.10 2.08
C GLN A 14 -9.60 2.79 2.10
N ILE A 15 -10.11 1.77 2.81
CA ILE A 15 -9.50 0.44 2.88
C ILE A 15 -9.35 -0.16 1.48
N ILE A 16 -10.42 -0.13 0.67
CA ILE A 16 -10.40 -0.61 -0.71
C ILE A 16 -9.39 0.19 -1.55
N GLY A 17 -9.38 1.51 -1.42
CA GLY A 17 -8.48 2.40 -2.16
C GLY A 17 -7.01 2.17 -1.82
N ILE A 18 -6.68 2.01 -0.53
CA ILE A 18 -5.34 1.66 -0.04
C ILE A 18 -4.91 0.32 -0.60
N ASP A 19 -5.78 -0.70 -0.50
CA ASP A 19 -5.49 -2.05 -0.99
C ASP A 19 -5.21 -2.07 -2.48
N ILE A 20 -6.05 -1.42 -3.28
CA ILE A 20 -5.89 -1.33 -4.73
C ILE A 20 -4.54 -0.70 -5.08
N LEU A 21 -4.21 0.41 -4.43
CA LEU A 21 -3.03 1.19 -4.76
C LEU A 21 -1.74 0.51 -4.31
N LEU A 22 -1.74 -0.20 -3.19
CA LEU A 22 -0.61 -1.00 -2.71
C LEU A 22 -0.55 -2.40 -3.35
N ALA A 23 -1.57 -2.80 -4.11
CA ALA A 23 -1.61 -4.11 -4.77
C ALA A 23 -1.13 -4.12 -6.23
N GLY A 24 -0.84 -2.95 -6.83
CA GLY A 24 -0.35 -2.87 -8.22
C GLY A 24 0.86 -3.78 -8.44
N ASP A 25 1.84 -3.72 -7.54
CA ASP A 25 3.11 -4.43 -7.63
C ASP A 25 2.97 -5.89 -7.20
N ASN A 26 2.10 -6.15 -6.20
CA ASN A 26 1.73 -7.49 -5.73
C ASN A 26 1.15 -8.37 -6.85
N ALA A 27 0.31 -7.80 -7.70
CA ALA A 27 -0.34 -8.55 -8.76
C ALA A 27 0.67 -9.08 -9.81
N VAL A 28 1.75 -8.33 -10.06
CA VAL A 28 2.83 -8.73 -10.98
C VAL A 28 3.60 -9.92 -10.41
N VAL A 29 3.94 -9.89 -9.12
CA VAL A 29 4.63 -11.00 -8.42
C VAL A 29 3.77 -12.26 -8.43
N ILE A 30 2.47 -12.14 -8.16
CA ILE A 30 1.51 -13.25 -8.24
C ILE A 30 1.45 -13.82 -9.68
N ALA A 31 1.38 -12.94 -10.68
CA ALA A 31 1.31 -13.33 -12.09
C ALA A 31 2.59 -14.05 -12.55
N LEU A 32 3.75 -13.60 -12.08
CA LEU A 32 5.07 -14.20 -12.33
C LEU A 32 5.22 -15.57 -11.66
N ALA A 33 4.84 -15.68 -10.38
CA ALA A 33 4.86 -16.94 -9.64
C ALA A 33 3.96 -18.01 -10.29
N ALA A 34 2.83 -17.59 -10.86
CA ALA A 34 1.89 -18.47 -11.53
C ALA A 34 2.20 -18.70 -13.03
N ARG A 35 3.21 -18.04 -13.62
CA ARG A 35 3.46 -18.04 -15.08
C ARG A 35 3.88 -19.40 -15.64
N ASN A 36 4.58 -20.21 -14.85
CA ASN A 36 5.15 -21.48 -15.31
C ASN A 36 4.23 -22.70 -15.07
N LEU A 37 3.00 -22.49 -14.60
CA LEU A 37 2.03 -23.56 -14.35
C LEU A 37 1.13 -23.82 -15.56
N PRO A 38 0.76 -25.08 -15.83
CA PRO A 38 -0.26 -25.42 -16.83
C PRO A 38 -1.56 -24.63 -16.60
N GLN A 39 -2.24 -24.20 -17.66
CA GLN A 39 -3.35 -23.24 -17.58
C GLN A 39 -4.48 -23.65 -16.60
N LYS A 40 -4.78 -24.95 -16.46
CA LYS A 40 -5.73 -25.47 -15.45
C LYS A 40 -5.20 -25.42 -14.01
N GLN A 41 -3.89 -25.60 -13.80
CA GLN A 41 -3.24 -25.55 -12.49
C GLN A 41 -2.96 -24.13 -12.02
N ARG A 42 -2.77 -23.20 -12.97
CA ARG A 42 -2.55 -21.78 -12.71
C ARG A 42 -3.69 -21.15 -11.93
N THR A 43 -4.94 -21.40 -12.34
CA THR A 43 -6.13 -20.88 -11.65
C THR A 43 -6.23 -21.44 -10.23
N VAL A 44 -5.93 -22.72 -10.03
CA VAL A 44 -5.97 -23.35 -8.70
C VAL A 44 -4.88 -22.77 -7.79
N ALA A 45 -3.66 -22.55 -8.30
CA ALA A 45 -2.58 -21.92 -7.56
C ALA A 45 -2.88 -20.47 -7.19
N ILE A 46 -3.47 -19.70 -8.11
CA ILE A 46 -3.88 -18.31 -7.85
C ILE A 46 -5.01 -18.27 -6.82
N VAL A 47 -6.07 -19.08 -6.99
CA VAL A 47 -7.21 -19.10 -6.06
C VAL A 47 -6.78 -19.57 -4.66
N GLY A 48 -6.01 -20.66 -4.59
CA GLY A 48 -5.48 -21.18 -3.33
C GLY A 48 -4.51 -20.21 -2.64
N GLY A 49 -3.59 -19.62 -3.39
CA GLY A 49 -2.65 -18.60 -2.89
C GLY A 49 -3.37 -17.35 -2.41
N THR A 50 -4.37 -16.88 -3.18
CA THR A 50 -5.21 -15.74 -2.80
C THR A 50 -5.96 -16.05 -1.51
N ALA A 51 -6.64 -17.20 -1.41
CA ALA A 51 -7.38 -17.58 -0.21
C ALA A 51 -6.49 -17.66 1.05
N GLY A 52 -5.28 -18.23 0.91
CA GLY A 52 -4.29 -18.26 1.98
C GLY A 52 -3.82 -16.86 2.38
N ALA A 53 -3.56 -16.00 1.40
CA ALA A 53 -3.22 -14.58 1.61
C ALA A 53 -4.34 -13.83 2.36
N ILE A 54 -5.62 -13.99 1.96
CA ILE A 54 -6.77 -13.39 2.67
C ILE A 54 -6.77 -13.80 4.14
N GLY A 55 -6.63 -15.10 4.41
CA GLY A 55 -6.64 -15.63 5.77
C GLY A 55 -5.53 -15.04 6.63
N LEU A 56 -4.30 -15.00 6.10
CA LEU A 56 -3.16 -14.41 6.79
C LEU A 56 -3.36 -12.91 7.05
N ARG A 57 -3.94 -12.19 6.09
CA ARG A 57 -4.20 -10.76 6.18
C ARG A 57 -5.26 -10.42 7.22
N ILE A 58 -6.32 -11.21 7.30
CA ILE A 58 -7.34 -11.10 8.37
C ILE A 58 -6.70 -11.37 9.74
N ALA A 59 -5.83 -12.39 9.85
CA ALA A 59 -5.14 -12.71 11.08
C ALA A 59 -4.23 -11.56 11.54
N PHE A 60 -3.40 -11.01 10.66
CA PHE A 60 -2.54 -9.86 10.98
C PHE A 60 -3.35 -8.62 11.34
N ALA A 61 -4.42 -8.32 10.59
CA ALA A 61 -5.27 -7.17 10.89
C ALA A 61 -5.92 -7.28 12.26
N THR A 62 -6.39 -8.48 12.61
CA THR A 62 -6.97 -8.75 13.93
C THR A 62 -5.94 -8.50 15.03
N VAL A 63 -4.73 -9.03 14.87
CA VAL A 63 -3.62 -8.82 15.82
C VAL A 63 -3.29 -7.32 15.95
N ILE A 64 -3.13 -6.61 14.83
CA ILE A 64 -2.79 -5.19 14.82
C ILE A 64 -3.86 -4.33 15.47
N VAL A 65 -5.16 -4.62 15.27
CA VAL A 65 -6.25 -3.90 15.96
C VAL A 65 -6.10 -3.99 17.48
N TYR A 66 -5.79 -5.17 18.01
CA TYR A 66 -5.53 -5.30 19.45
C TYR A 66 -4.28 -4.54 19.87
N LEU A 67 -3.21 -4.60 19.07
CA LEU A 67 -1.99 -3.83 19.33
C LEU A 67 -2.24 -2.31 19.27
N MET A 68 -3.18 -1.80 18.46
CA MET A 68 -3.48 -0.35 18.37
C MET A 68 -4.02 0.27 19.67
N THR A 69 -4.34 -0.54 20.68
CA THR A 69 -4.63 -0.07 22.04
C THR A 69 -3.37 0.34 22.82
N VAL A 70 -2.19 -0.08 22.38
CA VAL A 70 -0.90 0.22 23.01
C VAL A 70 -0.50 1.67 22.72
N PRO A 71 -0.12 2.47 23.74
CA PRO A 71 0.33 3.84 23.54
C PRO A 71 1.57 3.90 22.63
N TYR A 72 1.72 4.99 21.87
CA TYR A 72 2.75 5.22 20.85
C TYR A 72 2.64 4.36 19.58
N LEU A 73 1.86 3.28 19.59
CA LEU A 73 1.78 2.42 18.41
C LEU A 73 1.08 3.12 17.24
N LYS A 74 0.07 3.96 17.50
CA LYS A 74 -0.61 4.72 16.44
C LYS A 74 0.31 5.77 15.85
N LEU A 75 1.18 6.37 16.66
CA LEU A 75 2.24 7.27 16.19
C LEU A 75 3.26 6.55 15.30
N VAL A 76 3.74 5.37 15.70
CA VAL A 76 4.66 4.56 14.88
C VAL A 76 3.96 4.16 13.57
N GLY A 77 2.72 3.70 13.63
CA GLY A 77 1.91 3.39 12.46
C GLY A 77 1.73 4.59 11.53
N ALA A 78 1.50 5.78 12.07
CA ALA A 78 1.40 7.01 11.28
C ALA A 78 2.72 7.37 10.59
N VAL A 79 3.86 7.23 11.26
CA VAL A 79 5.19 7.45 10.65
C VAL A 79 5.44 6.45 9.52
N LEU A 80 5.13 5.17 9.73
CA LEU A 80 5.24 4.14 8.69
C LEU A 80 4.32 4.44 7.51
N LEU A 81 3.09 4.91 7.76
CA LEU A 81 2.17 5.28 6.70
C LEU A 81 2.64 6.50 5.91
N PHE A 82 3.21 7.50 6.57
CA PHE A 82 3.85 8.62 5.86
C PHE A 82 5.00 8.14 4.99
N TRP A 83 5.83 7.21 5.50
CA TRP A 83 6.92 6.61 4.73
C TRP A 83 6.41 5.88 3.48
N VAL A 84 5.41 5.00 3.63
CA VAL A 84 4.78 4.27 2.51
C VAL A 84 4.17 5.24 1.51
N ALA A 85 3.45 6.27 1.99
CA ALA A 85 2.82 7.26 1.13
C ALA A 85 3.84 8.06 0.31
N ILE A 86 5.00 8.39 0.89
CA ILE A 86 6.09 9.06 0.18
C ILE A 86 6.77 8.10 -0.81
N LYS A 87 7.06 6.86 -0.41
CA LYS A 87 7.65 5.84 -1.31
C LYS A 87 6.77 5.56 -2.53
N LEU A 88 5.46 5.55 -2.35
CA LEU A 88 4.52 5.40 -3.44
C LEU A 88 4.62 6.55 -4.47
N LEU A 89 4.78 7.79 -4.00
CA LEU A 89 4.94 8.96 -4.88
C LEU A 89 6.34 9.06 -5.49
N VAL A 90 7.34 8.47 -4.83
CA VAL A 90 8.74 8.47 -5.25
C VAL A 90 9.23 7.02 -5.34
N PRO A 91 8.78 6.24 -6.34
CA PRO A 91 9.19 4.84 -6.47
C PRO A 91 10.71 4.76 -6.60
N GLU A 92 11.37 3.91 -5.82
CA GLU A 92 12.81 3.65 -5.97
C GLU A 92 13.06 2.93 -7.31
N GLU A 93 14.05 3.39 -8.08
CA GLU A 93 14.54 2.61 -9.23
C GLU A 93 15.49 1.54 -8.69
N GLY A 94 15.10 0.28 -8.85
CA GLY A 94 15.90 -0.87 -8.42
C GLY A 94 15.18 -1.88 -7.51
N GLY A 95 13.85 -1.83 -7.42
CA GLY A 95 13.07 -2.71 -6.56
C GLY A 95 12.73 -4.10 -7.13
N VAL A 96 13.31 -4.55 -8.24
CA VAL A 96 13.34 -5.95 -8.70
C VAL A 96 14.54 -6.09 -9.63
N ASP A 97 15.48 -6.98 -9.33
CA ASP A 97 16.52 -7.37 -10.29
C ASP A 97 15.87 -7.81 -11.61
N GLU A 98 16.45 -7.43 -12.76
CA GLU A 98 15.99 -7.73 -14.13
C GLU A 98 15.75 -9.22 -14.44
N GLU A 99 15.98 -10.11 -13.48
CA GLU A 99 15.83 -11.54 -13.70
C GLU A 99 14.59 -12.16 -13.07
N GLY A 100 14.00 -11.66 -11.97
CA GLY A 100 12.81 -12.29 -11.37
C GLY A 100 12.89 -13.82 -11.23
N LYS A 101 14.11 -14.37 -11.13
CA LYS A 101 14.41 -15.80 -11.29
C LYS A 101 14.23 -16.47 -9.93
N ILE A 102 12.99 -16.82 -9.61
CA ILE A 102 12.74 -17.92 -8.70
C ILE A 102 13.28 -19.18 -9.38
N LYS A 103 14.29 -19.81 -8.77
CA LYS A 103 14.96 -21.01 -9.28
C LYS A 103 13.94 -22.08 -9.68
N ALA A 104 14.19 -22.63 -10.86
CA ALA A 104 13.30 -23.45 -11.65
C ALA A 104 12.79 -24.72 -10.96
N GLY A 105 11.52 -25.05 -11.22
CA GLY A 105 10.89 -26.35 -10.93
C GLY A 105 9.76 -26.31 -9.90
N THR A 106 8.78 -25.40 -10.02
CA THR A 106 7.81 -25.20 -8.92
C THR A 106 6.46 -25.87 -9.20
N THR A 107 6.17 -26.91 -8.41
CA THR A 107 4.84 -27.50 -8.23
C THR A 107 3.82 -26.45 -7.76
N ILE A 108 2.51 -26.71 -7.91
CA ILE A 108 1.40 -25.85 -7.44
C ILE A 108 1.64 -25.33 -6.01
N TRP A 109 2.18 -26.20 -5.14
CA TRP A 109 2.50 -25.89 -3.75
C TRP A 109 3.56 -24.78 -3.59
N SER A 110 4.62 -24.82 -4.39
CA SER A 110 5.72 -23.86 -4.31
C SER A 110 5.31 -22.47 -4.85
N ALA A 111 4.48 -22.44 -5.91
CA ALA A 111 3.90 -21.19 -6.41
C ALA A 111 2.94 -20.56 -5.37
N MET A 112 2.10 -21.37 -4.74
CA MET A 112 1.19 -20.92 -3.68
C MET A 112 1.96 -20.36 -2.47
N TRP A 113 3.02 -21.03 -2.02
CA TRP A 113 3.86 -20.56 -0.91
C TRP A 113 4.54 -19.22 -1.22
N THR A 114 5.04 -19.06 -2.46
CA THR A 114 5.65 -17.81 -2.91
C THR A 114 4.64 -16.67 -2.90
N ILE A 115 3.40 -16.93 -3.35
CA ILE A 115 2.30 -15.95 -3.32
C ILE A 115 1.99 -15.53 -1.88
N VAL A 116 1.87 -16.50 -0.96
CA VAL A 116 1.57 -16.22 0.45
C VAL A 116 2.71 -15.45 1.13
N VAL A 117 3.96 -15.80 0.87
CA VAL A 117 5.12 -15.10 1.45
C VAL A 117 5.27 -13.69 0.88
N ALA A 118 5.09 -13.52 -0.44
CA ALA A 118 5.11 -12.21 -1.07
C ALA A 118 4.00 -11.31 -0.54
N ASP A 119 2.77 -11.85 -0.41
CA ASP A 119 1.65 -11.14 0.18
C ASP A 119 1.90 -10.84 1.66
N ALA A 120 2.49 -11.74 2.45
CA ALA A 120 2.81 -11.47 3.86
C ALA A 120 3.80 -10.30 4.03
N VAL A 121 4.86 -10.28 3.22
CA VAL A 121 5.90 -9.24 3.28
C VAL A 121 5.34 -7.90 2.83
N MET A 122 4.52 -7.88 1.76
CA MET A 122 3.94 -6.63 1.25
C MET A 122 2.71 -6.18 2.05
N SER A 123 1.95 -7.11 2.61
CA SER A 123 0.74 -6.81 3.37
C SER A 123 1.00 -6.37 4.80
N LEU A 124 2.19 -6.59 5.36
CA LEU A 124 2.52 -6.09 6.71
C LEU A 124 2.34 -4.56 6.78
N ASP A 125 2.84 -3.85 5.77
CA ASP A 125 2.71 -2.40 5.65
C ASP A 125 1.26 -1.98 5.30
N ASN A 126 0.57 -2.78 4.49
CA ASN A 126 -0.82 -2.53 4.10
C ASN A 126 -1.78 -2.72 5.28
N VAL A 127 -1.56 -3.75 6.12
CA VAL A 127 -2.41 -4.04 7.27
C VAL A 127 -2.31 -2.93 8.31
N ILE A 128 -1.14 -2.32 8.49
CA ILE A 128 -0.99 -1.13 9.33
C ILE A 128 -1.90 -0.01 8.81
N GLY A 129 -1.96 0.21 7.50
CA GLY A 129 -2.84 1.20 6.83
C GLY A 129 -4.34 0.88 6.90
N ILE A 130 -4.70 -0.41 6.83
CA ILE A 130 -6.10 -0.85 6.95
C ILE A 130 -6.57 -0.75 8.40
N ALA A 131 -5.79 -1.23 9.36
CA ALA A 131 -6.11 -1.14 10.78
C ALA A 131 -6.25 0.32 11.22
N ALA A 132 -5.33 1.14 10.71
CA ALA A 132 -5.37 2.59 10.75
C ALA A 132 -6.73 3.17 10.28
N ALA A 133 -7.12 2.86 9.03
CA ALA A 133 -8.34 3.39 8.43
C ALA A 133 -9.62 2.86 9.11
N ALA A 134 -9.59 1.62 9.60
CA ALA A 134 -10.75 0.94 10.17
C ALA A 134 -11.13 1.38 11.59
N LYS A 135 -10.31 2.22 12.24
CA LYS A 135 -10.57 2.78 13.59
C LYS A 135 -11.04 1.70 14.57
N ASP A 136 -10.27 0.62 14.68
CA ASP A 136 -10.49 -0.52 15.59
C ASP A 136 -11.72 -1.41 15.27
N ASN A 137 -12.37 -1.24 14.11
CA ASN A 137 -13.53 -2.05 13.70
C ASN A 137 -13.11 -3.24 12.83
N VAL A 138 -12.97 -4.41 13.46
CA VAL A 138 -12.61 -5.68 12.79
C VAL A 138 -13.58 -6.02 11.64
N THR A 139 -14.88 -5.73 11.78
CA THR A 139 -15.87 -5.99 10.73
C THR A 139 -15.59 -5.16 9.47
N LEU A 140 -15.18 -3.89 9.63
CA LEU A 140 -14.79 -3.04 8.50
C LEU A 140 -13.58 -3.60 7.77
N ILE A 141 -12.59 -4.10 8.53
CA ILE A 141 -11.39 -4.69 7.96
C ILE A 141 -11.74 -5.96 7.17
N VAL A 142 -12.49 -6.88 7.78
CA VAL A 142 -12.87 -8.14 7.13
C VAL A 142 -13.71 -7.89 5.88
N LEU A 143 -14.70 -6.99 5.94
CA LEU A 143 -15.50 -6.65 4.76
C LEU A 143 -14.68 -5.96 3.68
N GLY A 144 -13.81 -5.02 4.06
CA GLY A 144 -12.89 -4.36 3.14
C GLY A 144 -12.01 -5.35 2.41
N LEU A 145 -11.38 -6.27 3.15
CA LEU A 145 -10.52 -7.34 2.61
C LEU A 145 -11.28 -8.32 1.73
N LEU A 146 -12.47 -8.75 2.13
CA LEU A 146 -13.29 -9.69 1.35
C LEU A 146 -13.75 -9.10 0.01
N ILE A 147 -13.97 -7.78 -0.05
CA ILE A 147 -14.37 -7.08 -1.27
C ILE A 147 -13.15 -6.71 -2.11
N SER A 148 -12.08 -6.19 -1.49
CA SER A 148 -10.91 -5.65 -2.17
C SER A 148 -10.09 -6.74 -2.86
N ILE A 149 -9.90 -7.89 -2.23
CA ILE A 149 -9.00 -8.92 -2.74
C ILE A 149 -9.51 -9.54 -4.06
N PRO A 150 -10.79 -9.98 -4.18
CA PRO A 150 -11.32 -10.42 -5.46
C PRO A 150 -11.25 -9.33 -6.53
N LEU A 151 -11.54 -8.08 -6.18
CA LEU A 151 -11.48 -6.95 -7.09
C LEU A 151 -10.07 -6.73 -7.64
N VAL A 152 -9.05 -6.81 -6.78
CA VAL A 152 -7.64 -6.68 -7.15
C VAL A 152 -7.20 -7.86 -8.00
N VAL A 153 -7.52 -9.10 -7.62
CA VAL A 153 -7.08 -10.29 -8.37
C VAL A 153 -7.70 -10.31 -9.77
N LEU A 154 -9.01 -10.05 -9.88
CA LEU A 154 -9.73 -10.04 -11.16
C LEU A 154 -9.40 -8.80 -12.00
N GLY A 155 -9.21 -7.65 -11.34
CA GLY A 155 -9.03 -6.35 -11.99
C GLY A 155 -7.58 -5.93 -12.20
N SER A 156 -6.58 -6.65 -11.67
CA SER A 156 -5.18 -6.23 -11.62
C SER A 156 -4.61 -5.76 -12.96
N THR A 157 -4.88 -6.48 -14.05
CA THR A 157 -4.39 -6.09 -15.39
C THR A 157 -5.09 -4.85 -15.94
N MET A 158 -6.36 -4.62 -15.60
CA MET A 158 -7.07 -3.38 -15.93
C MET A 158 -6.64 -2.23 -15.02
N LEU A 159 -6.40 -2.52 -13.75
CA LEU A 159 -5.93 -1.57 -12.75
C LEU A 159 -4.55 -1.02 -13.10
N LEU A 160 -3.59 -1.89 -13.43
CA LEU A 160 -2.25 -1.48 -13.86
C LEU A 160 -2.35 -0.57 -15.08
N LYS A 161 -3.12 -0.97 -16.11
CA LYS A 161 -3.37 -0.12 -17.28
C LYS A 161 -4.04 1.21 -16.92
N LEU A 162 -4.91 1.23 -15.91
CA LEU A 162 -5.58 2.44 -15.45
C LEU A 162 -4.62 3.37 -14.71
N LEU A 163 -3.74 2.84 -13.86
CA LEU A 163 -2.69 3.60 -13.17
C LEU A 163 -1.65 4.14 -14.16
N ASP A 164 -1.25 3.34 -15.15
CA ASP A 164 -0.38 3.74 -16.26
C ASP A 164 -1.03 4.85 -17.09
N ARG A 165 -2.33 4.73 -17.37
CA ARG A 165 -3.09 5.70 -18.16
C ARG A 165 -3.39 6.99 -17.37
N TYR A 166 -3.60 6.88 -16.06
CA TYR A 166 -3.92 7.98 -15.16
C TYR A 166 -2.99 7.99 -13.94
N PRO A 167 -1.72 8.40 -14.10
CA PRO A 167 -0.74 8.46 -13.00
C PRO A 167 -1.17 9.36 -11.83
N ILE A 168 -2.13 10.27 -12.07
CA ILE A 168 -2.75 11.09 -11.02
C ILE A 168 -3.38 10.25 -9.90
N LEU A 169 -3.84 9.03 -10.19
CA LEU A 169 -4.40 8.11 -9.19
C LEU A 169 -3.37 7.72 -8.13
N ILE A 170 -2.09 7.62 -8.51
CA ILE A 170 -0.98 7.36 -7.59
C ILE A 170 -0.81 8.55 -6.63
N THR A 171 -0.92 9.78 -7.16
CA THR A 171 -0.88 11.00 -6.33
C THR A 171 -2.06 11.08 -5.37
N LEU A 172 -3.26 10.70 -5.83
CA LEU A 172 -4.46 10.68 -5.00
C LEU A 172 -4.38 9.64 -3.89
N GLY A 173 -3.87 8.44 -4.16
CA GLY A 173 -3.70 7.44 -3.11
C GLY A 173 -2.57 7.76 -2.13
N GLY A 174 -1.47 8.37 -2.58
CA GLY A 174 -0.47 8.93 -1.67
C GLY A 174 -1.07 10.00 -0.76
N GLY A 175 -1.89 10.90 -1.32
CA GLY A 175 -2.65 11.87 -0.54
C GLY A 175 -3.60 11.22 0.47
N LEU A 176 -4.33 10.17 0.05
CA LEU A 176 -5.23 9.42 0.92
C LEU A 176 -4.50 8.74 2.08
N LEU A 177 -3.34 8.15 1.82
CA LEU A 177 -2.48 7.58 2.87
C LEU A 177 -2.00 8.67 3.83
N GLY A 178 -1.62 9.85 3.31
CA GLY A 178 -1.28 11.02 4.14
C GLY A 178 -2.44 11.51 5.02
N TRP A 179 -3.67 11.49 4.49
CA TRP A 179 -4.88 11.80 5.26
C TRP A 179 -5.03 10.87 6.46
N ILE A 180 -4.89 9.57 6.21
CA ILE A 180 -5.06 8.53 7.21
C ILE A 180 -3.94 8.61 8.25
N ALA A 181 -2.69 8.74 7.82
CA ALA A 181 -1.53 8.90 8.70
C ALA A 181 -1.68 10.11 9.64
N GLY A 182 -2.04 11.28 9.09
CA GLY A 182 -2.25 12.49 9.88
C GLY A 182 -3.41 12.35 10.88
N GLY A 183 -4.52 11.77 10.43
CA GLY A 183 -5.68 11.52 11.29
C GLY A 183 -5.41 10.56 12.46
N ILE A 184 -4.50 9.60 12.27
CA ILE A 184 -4.19 8.56 13.26
C ILE A 184 -3.13 9.00 14.25
N ALA A 185 -2.17 9.81 13.79
CA ALA A 185 -1.14 10.38 14.65
C ALA A 185 -1.78 11.09 15.86
N VAL A 186 -2.86 11.84 15.65
CA VAL A 186 -3.49 12.69 16.68
C VAL A 186 -4.47 11.97 17.62
N VAL A 187 -4.77 10.70 17.36
CA VAL A 187 -5.68 9.89 18.20
C VAL A 187 -4.94 8.81 19.01
N ASP A 188 -3.61 8.88 19.07
CA ASP A 188 -2.80 7.97 19.87
C ASP A 188 -3.08 8.15 21.38
N PRO A 189 -3.27 7.06 22.15
CA PRO A 189 -3.48 7.14 23.60
C PRO A 189 -2.43 7.96 24.36
N ALA A 190 -1.18 7.99 23.90
CA ALA A 190 -0.08 8.73 24.54
C ALA A 190 -0.26 10.25 24.52
N ILE A 191 -0.92 10.79 23.48
CA ILE A 191 -1.14 12.23 23.32
C ILE A 191 -2.62 12.62 23.43
N ALA A 192 -3.49 11.65 23.71
CA ALA A 192 -4.94 11.83 23.80
C ALA A 192 -5.33 12.95 24.79
N GLN A 193 -4.60 13.14 25.89
CA GLN A 193 -4.87 14.21 26.86
C GLN A 193 -4.75 15.62 26.26
N TYR A 194 -3.90 15.80 25.24
CA TYR A 194 -3.70 17.08 24.56
C TYR A 194 -4.65 17.26 23.38
N THR A 195 -5.13 16.16 22.78
CA THR A 195 -5.97 16.19 21.58
C THR A 195 -7.47 16.05 21.88
N GLN A 196 -7.86 15.46 23.03
CA GLN A 196 -9.25 15.28 23.49
C GLN A 196 -10.13 16.55 23.48
N PRO A 197 -9.63 17.73 23.88
CA PRO A 197 -10.46 18.95 23.96
C PRO A 197 -11.00 19.44 22.60
N HIS A 198 -10.31 19.15 21.50
CA HIS A 198 -10.66 19.63 20.15
C HIS A 198 -10.61 18.51 19.09
N GLN A 199 -10.89 17.27 19.50
CA GLN A 199 -10.75 16.04 18.70
C GLN A 199 -11.18 16.16 17.23
N PRO A 200 -12.43 16.58 16.91
CA PRO A 200 -12.88 16.58 15.51
C PRO A 200 -12.10 17.59 14.66
N MET A 201 -11.76 18.76 15.21
CA MET A 201 -11.00 19.78 14.50
C MET A 201 -9.53 19.37 14.34
N ILE A 202 -8.89 18.87 15.40
CA ILE A 202 -7.50 18.40 15.37
C ILE A 202 -7.35 17.23 14.40
N HIS A 203 -8.29 16.29 14.40
CA HIS A 203 -8.28 15.16 13.47
C HIS A 203 -8.36 15.62 12.01
N TYR A 204 -9.28 16.52 11.69
CA TYR A 204 -9.44 17.01 10.32
C TYR A 204 -8.23 17.82 9.87
N VAL A 205 -7.74 18.73 10.72
CA VAL A 205 -6.54 19.55 10.43
C VAL A 205 -5.32 18.66 10.23
N ALA A 206 -5.10 17.66 11.08
CA ALA A 206 -3.97 16.75 10.96
C ALA A 206 -4.06 15.88 9.69
N ALA A 207 -5.26 15.43 9.32
CA ALA A 207 -5.48 14.66 8.11
C ALA A 207 -5.23 15.51 6.84
N VAL A 208 -5.74 16.74 6.79
CA VAL A 208 -5.46 17.68 5.70
C VAL A 208 -3.96 17.99 5.64
N ALA A 209 -3.33 18.28 6.78
CA ALA A 209 -1.90 18.57 6.87
C ALA A 209 -1.06 17.38 6.40
N GLY A 210 -1.41 16.16 6.80
CA GLY A 210 -0.74 14.93 6.36
C GLY A 210 -0.86 14.71 4.85
N THR A 211 -2.04 14.95 4.27
CA THR A 211 -2.26 14.89 2.82
C THR A 211 -1.38 15.88 2.08
N VAL A 212 -1.40 17.15 2.51
CA VAL A 212 -0.59 18.22 1.90
C VAL A 212 0.90 17.92 2.04
N PHE A 213 1.34 17.45 3.22
CA PHE A 213 2.72 17.07 3.48
C PHE A 213 3.19 15.99 2.51
N VAL A 214 2.45 14.88 2.37
CA VAL A 214 2.82 13.78 1.46
C VAL A 214 2.87 14.25 0.01
N VAL A 215 1.83 14.95 -0.46
CA VAL A 215 1.75 15.39 -1.86
C VAL A 215 2.83 16.42 -2.18
N ALA A 216 3.08 17.38 -1.29
CA ALA A 216 4.09 18.40 -1.49
C ALA A 216 5.50 17.81 -1.44
N LEU A 217 5.81 17.01 -0.42
CA LEU A 217 7.12 16.38 -0.26
C LEU A 217 7.39 15.37 -1.38
N GLY A 218 6.42 14.54 -1.74
CA GLY A 218 6.52 13.59 -2.85
C GLY A 218 6.83 14.30 -4.17
N LYS A 219 6.06 15.33 -4.54
CA LYS A 219 6.31 16.12 -5.76
C LYS A 219 7.67 16.82 -5.73
N PHE A 220 8.09 17.32 -4.57
CA PHE A 220 9.39 17.96 -4.40
C PHE A 220 10.55 16.97 -4.60
N LEU A 221 10.45 15.77 -4.04
CA LEU A 221 11.46 14.72 -4.17
C LEU A 221 11.54 14.18 -5.60
N VAL A 222 10.40 13.95 -6.28
CA VAL A 222 10.37 13.58 -7.71
C VAL A 222 11.06 14.65 -8.55
N ARG A 223 10.70 15.92 -8.35
CA ARG A 223 11.29 17.04 -9.10
C ARG A 223 12.80 17.16 -8.91
N ARG A 224 13.30 16.95 -7.68
CA ARG A 224 14.74 16.90 -7.39
C ARG A 224 15.44 15.76 -8.13
N ARG A 225 14.82 14.57 -8.19
CA ARG A 225 15.37 13.42 -8.90
C ARG A 225 15.46 13.66 -10.41
N ASP A 226 14.39 14.19 -11.01
CA ASP A 226 14.36 14.47 -12.45
C ASP A 226 15.41 15.50 -12.85
N HIS A 227 15.62 16.54 -12.02
CA HIS A 227 16.70 17.51 -12.22
C HIS A 227 18.09 16.88 -12.15
N ARG A 228 18.34 15.96 -11.22
CA ARG A 228 19.63 15.29 -11.08
C ARG A 228 19.94 14.39 -12.29
N ARG A 229 18.95 13.64 -12.78
CA ARG A 229 19.09 12.82 -14.00
C ARG A 229 19.45 13.64 -15.22
N LYS A 230 18.80 14.79 -15.40
CA LYS A 230 19.05 15.68 -16.54
C LYS A 230 20.48 16.24 -16.53
N ILE A 231 21.08 16.43 -15.35
CA ILE A 231 22.47 16.87 -15.20
C ILE A 231 23.43 15.71 -15.50
N GLU A 232 23.15 14.50 -14.99
CA GLU A 232 23.96 13.30 -15.23
C GLU A 232 23.96 12.86 -16.71
N SER A 233 22.83 12.98 -17.42
CA SER A 233 22.76 12.67 -18.86
C SER A 233 23.55 13.65 -19.72
N VAL A 234 23.52 14.95 -19.39
CA VAL A 234 24.31 15.97 -20.09
C VAL A 234 25.81 15.81 -19.80
N ALA A 235 26.17 15.39 -18.57
CA ALA A 235 27.56 15.13 -18.20
C ALA A 235 28.15 13.88 -18.89
N SER A 236 27.35 12.84 -19.14
CA SER A 236 27.78 11.63 -19.85
C SER A 236 27.93 11.85 -21.36
N GLU A 237 27.04 12.63 -21.99
CA GLU A 237 27.16 13.01 -23.41
C GLU A 237 28.44 13.82 -23.68
N HIS A 238 28.85 14.70 -22.76
CA HIS A 238 30.09 15.47 -22.92
C HIS A 238 31.37 14.63 -22.72
N HIS A 239 31.36 13.57 -21.91
CA HIS A 239 32.50 12.66 -21.78
C HIS A 239 32.63 11.70 -22.97
N GLY A 240 31.54 11.33 -23.63
CA GLY A 240 31.56 10.49 -24.84
C GLY A 240 32.12 11.20 -26.08
N ALA A 241 31.94 12.52 -26.19
CA ALA A 241 32.36 13.31 -27.36
C ALA A 241 33.84 13.73 -27.36
N SER A 242 34.55 13.57 -26.23
CA SER A 242 35.98 13.92 -26.10
C SER A 242 36.93 12.74 -26.38
N GLY A 243 36.40 11.54 -26.62
CA GLY A 243 37.17 10.30 -26.77
C GLY A 243 37.13 9.65 -28.15
N SER A 244 36.56 10.32 -29.16
CA SER A 244 36.47 9.87 -30.56
C SER A 244 37.36 10.68 -31.49
#